data_AF-A0A2N6B8W2-F1
#
_entry.id   AF-A0A2N6B8W2-F1
#
_cell.length_a   1.000
_cell.length_b   1.000
_cell.length_c   1.000
_cell.angle_alpha   90.00
_cell.angle_beta   90.00
_cell.angle_gamma   90.00
#
_symmetry.space_group_name_H-M   'P 1'
#
loop_
_entity.id
_entity.type
_entity.pdbx_description
1 polymer ?
#
loop_
_entity_poly.entity_id
_entity_poly.type
_entity_poly.pdbx_seq_one_letter_code
_entity_poly.pdbx_strand_id
1 'polypeptide(L)'
;MVYRPSLFAITANALGVRFFDFRKSVMASHGRDAGQLPLTALDEAIAELAKAGGGLCHNAEALLASKSACERKAWLARFLEIDSGPMVVLPVVVFSGELPESAGRIAVLPDDEIPEESFLMRLLYADHKEPLSGANS
;
A
#
# COMPACT_ATOMS: atom_id res chain seq x y z
N MET A 1 -0.82 17.36 -4.26
CA MET A 1 -1.38 16.03 -4.57
C MET A 1 -2.45 15.69 -3.53
N VAL A 2 -3.66 15.34 -3.97
CA VAL A 2 -4.77 14.96 -3.06
C VAL A 2 -4.67 13.47 -2.78
N TYR A 3 -4.57 13.07 -1.52
CA TYR A 3 -4.54 11.67 -1.12
C TYR A 3 -5.91 11.00 -1.30
N ARG A 4 -5.99 9.94 -2.12
CA ARG A 4 -7.25 9.26 -2.51
C ARG A 4 -7.22 7.76 -2.20
N PRO A 5 -7.53 7.34 -0.96
CA PRO A 5 -7.49 5.93 -0.56
C PRO A 5 -8.43 5.03 -1.37
N SER A 6 -9.59 5.57 -1.74
CA SER A 6 -10.61 4.93 -2.59
C SER A 6 -10.03 4.44 -3.92
N LEU A 7 -9.12 5.22 -4.51
CA LEU A 7 -8.47 4.90 -5.78
C LEU A 7 -7.73 3.57 -5.72
N PHE A 8 -7.02 3.28 -4.62
CA PHE A 8 -6.24 2.04 -4.51
C PHE A 8 -7.11 0.79 -4.39
N ALA A 9 -8.29 0.91 -3.77
CA ALA A 9 -9.26 -0.18 -3.74
C ALA A 9 -9.85 -0.44 -5.14
N ILE A 10 -10.17 0.64 -5.87
CA ILE A 10 -10.62 0.55 -7.27
C ILE A 10 -9.54 -0.09 -8.16
N THR A 11 -8.28 0.34 -8.00
CA THR A 11 -7.13 -0.21 -8.75
C THR A 11 -6.96 -1.69 -8.47
N ALA A 12 -7.00 -2.12 -7.20
CA ALA A 12 -6.90 -3.54 -6.86
C ALA A 12 -8.01 -4.36 -7.52
N ASN A 13 -9.25 -3.86 -7.46
CA ASN A 13 -10.39 -4.50 -8.11
C ASN A 13 -10.24 -4.57 -9.64
N ALA A 14 -9.82 -3.47 -10.28
CA ALA A 14 -9.60 -3.42 -11.74
C ALA A 14 -8.48 -4.37 -12.20
N LEU A 15 -7.45 -4.56 -11.38
CA LEU A 15 -6.37 -5.51 -11.62
C LEU A 15 -6.76 -6.95 -11.28
N GLY A 16 -7.92 -7.19 -10.66
CA GLY A 16 -8.33 -8.52 -10.18
C GLY A 16 -7.43 -9.07 -9.08
N VAL A 17 -6.77 -8.19 -8.31
CA VAL A 17 -5.86 -8.57 -7.21
C VAL A 17 -6.46 -8.23 -5.85
N ARG A 18 -5.94 -8.85 -4.80
CA ARG A 18 -6.39 -8.58 -3.42
C ARG A 18 -6.00 -7.17 -3.00
N PHE A 19 -6.88 -6.47 -2.30
CA PHE A 19 -6.52 -5.22 -1.62
C PHE A 19 -6.12 -5.50 -0.17
N PHE A 20 -4.98 -4.99 0.27
CA PHE A 20 -4.48 -5.15 1.63
C PHE A 20 -3.97 -3.82 2.19
N ASP A 21 -4.53 -3.37 3.32
CA ASP A 21 -4.12 -2.14 4.00
C ASP A 21 -3.13 -2.48 5.12
N PHE A 22 -1.83 -2.36 4.84
CA PHE A 22 -0.76 -2.74 5.76
C PHE A 22 -0.85 -2.00 7.09
N ARG A 23 -1.22 -0.71 7.06
CA ARG A 23 -1.34 0.10 8.27
C ARG A 23 -2.46 -0.42 9.17
N LYS A 24 -3.64 -0.70 8.60
CA LYS A 24 -4.77 -1.22 9.38
C LYS A 24 -4.55 -2.65 9.85
N SER A 25 -3.98 -3.50 9.00
CA SER A 25 -3.87 -4.93 9.28
C SER A 25 -2.67 -5.30 10.16
N VAL A 26 -1.55 -4.58 10.05
CA VAL A 26 -0.30 -4.93 10.76
C VAL A 26 0.08 -3.85 11.77
N MET A 27 0.17 -2.59 11.35
CA MET A 27 0.67 -1.53 12.22
C MET A 27 -0.30 -1.18 13.35
N ALA A 28 -1.61 -1.27 13.13
CA ALA A 28 -2.62 -0.85 14.11
C ALA A 28 -2.53 -1.62 15.44
N SER A 29 -2.21 -2.92 15.40
CA SER A 29 -2.06 -3.75 16.62
C SER A 29 -0.84 -3.37 17.47
N HIS A 30 0.12 -2.65 16.90
CA HIS A 30 1.36 -2.23 17.56
C HIS A 30 1.26 -0.80 18.14
N GLY A 31 0.18 -0.06 17.85
CA GLY A 31 -0.09 1.25 18.43
C GLY A 31 1.09 2.23 18.29
N ARG A 32 1.65 2.67 19.42
CA ARG A 32 2.77 3.62 19.46
C ARG A 32 4.09 3.03 18.97
N ASP A 33 4.24 1.71 19.06
CA ASP A 33 5.47 1.02 18.67
C ASP A 33 5.45 0.59 17.21
N ALA A 34 4.39 0.90 16.47
CA ALA A 34 4.25 0.53 15.06
C ALA A 34 5.40 1.02 14.17
N GLY A 35 5.98 2.18 14.48
CA GLY A 35 7.15 2.70 13.76
C GLY A 35 8.44 1.89 14.00
N GLN A 36 8.50 1.11 15.07
CA GLN A 36 9.65 0.28 15.42
C GLN A 36 9.65 -1.07 14.69
N LEU A 37 8.53 -1.47 14.07
CA LEU A 37 8.45 -2.71 13.28
C LEU A 37 9.60 -2.79 12.26
N PRO A 38 10.29 -3.93 12.13
CA PRO A 38 11.32 -4.08 11.11
C PRO A 38 10.70 -4.07 9.71
N LEU A 39 11.50 -3.72 8.69
CA LEU A 39 11.04 -3.79 7.30
C LEU A 39 10.71 -5.21 6.84
N THR A 40 11.20 -6.24 7.56
CA THR A 40 10.80 -7.63 7.33
C THR A 40 9.30 -7.88 7.53
N ALA A 41 8.61 -7.03 8.32
CA ALA A 41 7.16 -7.11 8.43
C ALA A 41 6.44 -6.82 7.09
N LEU A 42 7.01 -5.94 6.25
CA LEU A 42 6.52 -5.73 4.88
C LEU A 42 6.81 -6.94 4.01
N ASP A 43 8.01 -7.52 4.13
CA ASP A 43 8.40 -8.72 3.38
C ASP A 43 7.44 -9.89 3.67
N GLU A 44 7.09 -10.09 4.94
CA GLU A 44 6.09 -11.08 5.37
C GLU A 44 4.72 -10.81 4.76
N ALA A 45 4.22 -9.57 4.83
CA ALA A 45 2.93 -9.22 4.25
C ALA A 45 2.90 -9.41 2.71
N ILE A 46 3.98 -9.07 2.03
CA ILE A 46 4.15 -9.25 0.58
C ILE A 46 4.18 -10.75 0.23
N ALA A 47 4.90 -11.56 1.01
CA ALA A 47 4.95 -13.00 0.81
C ALA A 47 3.58 -13.65 1.00
N GLU A 48 2.80 -13.23 2.01
CA GLU A 48 1.44 -13.72 2.21
C GLU A 48 0.50 -13.30 1.07
N LEU A 49 0.62 -12.07 0.56
CA LEU A 49 -0.11 -11.65 -0.64
C LEU A 49 0.24 -12.50 -1.85
N ALA A 50 1.54 -12.73 -2.10
CA ALA A 50 2.00 -13.55 -3.21
C ALA A 50 1.46 -14.99 -3.12
N LYS A 51 1.54 -15.63 -1.94
CA LYS A 51 0.95 -16.96 -1.69
C LYS A 51 -0.56 -16.99 -1.94
N ALA A 52 -1.25 -15.89 -1.67
CA ALA A 52 -2.68 -15.76 -1.85
C ALA A 52 -3.11 -15.39 -3.28
N GLY A 53 -2.17 -15.37 -4.24
CA GLY A 53 -2.42 -15.08 -5.66
C GLY A 53 -2.08 -13.65 -6.09
N GLY A 54 -1.34 -12.89 -5.28
CA GLY A 54 -0.96 -11.51 -5.55
C GLY A 54 -1.86 -10.48 -4.85
N GLY A 55 -1.51 -9.20 -4.95
CA GLY A 55 -2.24 -8.14 -4.25
C GLY A 55 -1.66 -6.74 -4.37
N LEU A 56 -2.45 -5.74 -4.02
CA LEU A 56 -2.02 -4.36 -3.82
C LEU A 56 -1.84 -4.12 -2.31
N CYS A 57 -0.61 -3.83 -1.91
CA CYS A 57 -0.22 -3.52 -0.53
C CYS A 57 -0.29 -2.00 -0.29
N HIS A 58 -1.42 -1.51 0.19
CA HIS A 58 -1.65 -0.11 0.48
C HIS A 58 -1.11 0.30 1.86
N ASN A 59 -0.80 1.59 2.01
CA ASN A 59 -0.27 2.19 3.25
C ASN A 59 1.07 1.62 3.77
N ALA A 60 1.80 0.87 2.97
CA ALA A 60 3.15 0.40 3.31
C ALA A 60 4.13 1.57 3.55
N GLU A 61 3.93 2.72 2.89
CA GLU A 61 4.70 3.94 3.11
C GLU A 61 4.66 4.43 4.56
N ALA A 62 3.62 4.05 5.34
CA ALA A 62 3.55 4.38 6.75
C ALA A 62 4.70 3.75 7.57
N LEU A 63 5.10 2.51 7.23
CA LEU A 63 6.26 1.89 7.86
C LEU A 63 7.57 2.41 7.25
N LEU A 64 7.62 2.60 5.93
CA LEU A 64 8.82 3.15 5.28
C LEU A 64 9.17 4.53 5.87
N ALA A 65 8.18 5.37 6.15
CA ALA A 65 8.37 6.69 6.74
C ALA A 65 9.04 6.67 8.12
N SER A 66 8.99 5.55 8.85
CA SER A 66 9.68 5.43 10.14
C SER A 66 11.14 4.98 10.01
N LYS A 67 11.64 4.72 8.80
CA LYS A 67 13.01 4.26 8.53
C LYS A 67 13.88 5.37 7.96
N SER A 68 15.20 5.19 8.04
CA SER A 68 16.13 6.10 7.37
C SER A 68 15.99 6.02 5.85
N ALA A 69 16.40 7.07 5.14
CA ALA A 69 16.38 7.08 3.67
C ALA A 69 17.26 5.96 3.07
N CYS A 70 18.37 5.62 3.73
CA CYS A 70 19.24 4.52 3.32
C CYS A 70 18.51 3.17 3.37
N GLU A 71 17.85 2.88 4.50
CA GLU A 71 17.08 1.64 4.67
C GLU A 71 15.90 1.54 3.70
N ARG A 72 15.15 2.63 3.51
CA ARG A 72 14.04 2.67 2.55
C ARG A 72 14.49 2.38 1.13
N LYS A 73 15.51 3.09 0.64
CA LYS A 73 16.07 2.89 -0.71
C LYS A 73 16.54 1.46 -0.91
N ALA A 74 17.27 0.92 0.05
CA ALA A 74 17.75 -0.45 0.01
C ALA A 74 16.58 -1.46 -0.04
N TRP A 75 15.51 -1.22 0.72
CA TRP A 75 14.34 -2.08 0.70
C TRP A 75 13.53 -1.97 -0.60
N LEU A 76 13.30 -0.76 -1.12
CA LEU A 76 12.60 -0.54 -2.39
C LEU A 76 13.33 -1.22 -3.55
N ALA A 77 14.66 -1.12 -3.59
CA ALA A 77 15.47 -1.81 -4.58
C ALA A 77 15.30 -3.34 -4.50
N ARG A 78 15.42 -3.91 -3.29
CA ARG A 78 15.21 -5.36 -3.08
C ARG A 78 13.79 -5.80 -3.46
N PHE A 79 12.77 -5.04 -3.08
CA PHE A 79 11.38 -5.34 -3.41
C PHE A 79 11.17 -5.52 -4.92
N LEU A 80 11.79 -4.65 -5.72
CA LEU A 80 11.71 -4.72 -7.19
C LEU A 80 12.41 -5.96 -7.76
N GLU A 81 13.40 -6.51 -7.07
CA GLU A 81 14.12 -7.72 -7.48
C GLU A 81 13.39 -9.03 -7.09
N ILE A 82 12.40 -8.97 -6.20
CA ILE A 82 11.69 -10.18 -5.73
C ILE A 82 10.94 -10.82 -6.90
N ASP A 83 11.30 -12.06 -7.23
CA ASP A 83 10.48 -12.90 -8.11
C ASP A 83 9.42 -13.62 -7.27
N SER A 84 8.28 -12.95 -7.05
CA SER A 84 7.24 -13.40 -6.12
C SER A 84 6.23 -14.37 -6.77
N GLY A 85 6.37 -14.68 -8.05
CA GLY A 85 5.35 -15.40 -8.81
C GLY A 85 4.15 -14.48 -9.10
N PRO A 86 3.02 -14.61 -8.38
CA PRO A 86 1.88 -13.71 -8.55
C PRO A 86 2.21 -12.23 -8.24
N MET A 87 1.62 -11.31 -9.01
CA MET A 87 1.94 -9.89 -8.96
C MET A 87 1.56 -9.24 -7.61
N VAL A 88 2.54 -8.62 -6.96
CA VAL A 88 2.31 -7.73 -5.83
C VAL A 88 2.62 -6.29 -6.22
N VAL A 89 1.65 -5.40 -6.03
CA VAL A 89 1.73 -3.97 -6.34
C VAL A 89 1.91 -3.19 -5.06
N LEU A 90 2.91 -2.31 -5.04
CA LEU A 90 3.18 -1.39 -3.95
C LEU A 90 3.03 0.05 -4.46
N PRO A 91 1.95 0.76 -4.08
CA PRO A 91 1.87 2.18 -4.37
C PRO A 91 2.93 2.95 -3.59
N VAL A 92 3.72 3.77 -4.29
CA VAL A 92 4.72 4.66 -3.70
C VAL A 92 4.45 6.06 -4.20
N VAL A 93 4.10 6.96 -3.28
CA VAL A 93 3.70 8.33 -3.61
C VAL A 93 4.67 9.34 -3.01
N VAL A 94 4.98 9.19 -1.72
CA VAL A 94 5.84 10.12 -0.97
C VAL A 94 7.31 9.88 -1.32
N PHE A 95 7.69 8.62 -1.52
CA PHE A 95 9.08 8.22 -1.76
C PHE A 95 9.37 7.86 -3.22
N SER A 96 8.60 8.38 -4.17
CA SER A 96 8.77 8.09 -5.60
C SER A 96 10.16 8.49 -6.11
N GLY A 97 10.73 9.59 -5.62
CA GLY A 97 12.11 10.01 -5.92
C GLY A 97 13.21 9.15 -5.29
N GLU A 98 12.86 8.11 -4.52
CA GLU A 98 13.79 7.14 -3.95
C GLU A 98 13.81 5.81 -4.73
N LEU A 99 12.95 5.66 -5.74
CA LEU A 99 12.91 4.48 -6.59
C LEU A 99 14.13 4.44 -7.53
N PRO A 100 14.69 3.25 -7.82
CA PRO A 100 15.76 3.11 -8.80
C PRO A 100 15.24 3.37 -10.21
N GLU A 101 15.96 4.15 -11.01
CA GLU A 101 15.55 4.58 -12.36
C GLU A 101 15.41 3.43 -13.37
N SER A 102 15.98 2.25 -13.10
CA SER A 102 16.23 1.18 -14.07
C SER A 102 15.34 -0.07 -13.93
N ALA A 103 14.33 -0.05 -13.07
CA ALA A 103 13.50 -1.24 -12.87
C ALA A 103 12.32 -1.29 -13.85
N GLY A 104 12.30 -2.28 -14.75
CA GLY A 104 11.14 -2.60 -15.62
C GLY A 104 9.88 -3.06 -14.86
N ARG A 105 9.82 -2.82 -13.55
CA ARG A 105 8.74 -3.16 -12.62
C ARG A 105 8.17 -1.91 -11.93
N ILE A 106 8.52 -0.73 -12.42
CA ILE A 106 7.94 0.55 -12.00
C ILE A 106 6.97 1.02 -13.08
N ALA A 107 5.72 1.26 -12.68
CA ALA A 107 4.74 1.94 -13.50
C ALA A 107 4.48 3.33 -12.90
N VAL A 108 4.68 4.37 -13.69
CA VAL A 108 4.42 5.75 -13.29
C VAL A 108 3.05 6.15 -13.81
N LEU A 109 2.17 6.60 -12.93
CA LEU A 109 0.89 7.22 -13.29
C LEU A 109 1.08 8.74 -13.27
N PRO A 110 1.03 9.42 -14.41
CA PRO A 110 1.16 10.88 -14.44
C PRO A 110 -0.11 11.53 -13.88
N ASP A 111 0.05 12.71 -13.27
CA ASP A 111 -1.01 13.38 -12.52
C ASP A 111 -2.26 13.72 -13.37
N ASP A 112 -2.07 13.94 -14.67
CA ASP A 112 -3.12 14.26 -15.65
C ASP A 112 -3.92 13.03 -16.14
N GLU A 113 -3.41 11.81 -15.89
CA GLU A 113 -4.13 10.56 -16.16
C GLU A 113 -4.93 10.07 -14.95
N ILE A 114 -4.79 10.70 -13.78
CA ILE A 114 -5.57 10.36 -12.59
C ILE A 114 -6.99 10.94 -12.73
N PRO A 115 -8.04 10.11 -12.83
CA PRO A 115 -9.40 10.59 -13.04
C PRO A 115 -9.83 11.57 -11.95
N GLU A 116 -10.61 12.60 -12.30
CA GLU A 116 -11.20 13.48 -11.29
C GLU A 116 -12.08 12.68 -10.32
N GLU A 117 -11.90 12.90 -9.01
CA GLU A 117 -12.72 12.22 -8.00
C GLU A 117 -14.06 12.94 -7.91
N SER A 118 -15.09 12.36 -8.50
CA SER A 118 -16.45 12.88 -8.36
C SER A 118 -16.91 12.78 -6.90
N PHE A 119 -17.82 13.67 -6.49
CA PHE A 119 -18.42 13.64 -5.15
C PHE A 119 -19.05 12.28 -4.81
N LEU A 120 -19.61 11.60 -5.81
CA LEU A 120 -20.19 10.26 -5.67
C LEU A 120 -19.14 9.19 -5.36
N MET A 121 -17.95 9.27 -5.96
CA MET A 121 -16.84 8.35 -5.63
C MET A 121 -16.36 8.55 -4.20
N ARG A 122 -16.37 9.79 -3.70
CA ARG A 122 -16.01 10.08 -2.30
C ARG A 122 -17.02 9.48 -1.32
N LEU A 123 -18.31 9.49 -1.66
CA LEU A 123 -19.38 8.90 -0.86
C LEU A 123 -19.34 7.36 -0.86
N LEU A 124 -19.24 6.74 -2.04
CA LEU A 124 -19.30 5.28 -2.19
C LEU A 124 -18.15 4.56 -1.46
N TYR A 125 -16.98 5.19 -1.35
CA TYR A 125 -15.81 4.62 -0.70
C TYR A 125 -15.51 5.24 0.68
N ALA A 126 -16.33 6.19 1.15
CA ALA A 126 -16.26 6.68 2.54
C ALA A 126 -16.82 5.67 3.56
N ASP A 127 -17.73 4.78 3.12
CA ASP A 127 -18.40 3.77 3.96
C ASP A 127 -17.53 2.56 4.34
N HIS A 128 -16.25 2.51 3.92
CA HIS A 128 -15.30 1.56 4.50
C HIS A 128 -14.73 2.00 5.87
N LYS A 129 -15.40 2.96 6.54
CA LYS A 129 -15.22 3.26 7.95
C LYS A 129 -16.41 2.69 8.75
N GLU A 130 -16.06 1.69 9.56
CA GLU A 130 -16.79 1.09 10.69
C GLU A 130 -17.72 -0.11 10.40
N PRO A 131 -17.57 -1.23 11.15
CA PRO A 131 -18.73 -1.73 11.85
C PRO A 131 -18.97 -0.82 13.07
N LEU A 132 -20.09 -0.11 13.03
CA LEU A 132 -20.73 0.43 14.23
C LEU A 132 -20.99 -0.75 15.17
N SER A 133 -20.11 -0.93 16.15
CA SER A 133 -20.37 -1.74 17.34
C SER A 133 -20.68 -0.79 18.49
N GLY A 134 -21.87 -0.24 18.47
CA GLY A 134 -22.56 0.22 19.66
C GLY A 134 -23.90 -0.49 19.73
N ALA A 135 -24.00 -1.55 20.52
CA ALA A 135 -25.26 -2.02 21.09
C ALA A 135 -24.99 -3.03 22.23
N ASN A 136 -25.20 -2.54 23.46
CA ASN A 136 -25.81 -3.23 24.60
C ASN A 136 -25.16 -4.54 25.10
N SER A 137 -24.51 -4.48 26.27
CA SER A 137 -25.14 -4.65 27.59
C SER A 137 -24.18 -4.28 28.72
#